data_AF-A0A432QYD4-F1
#
_entry.id   AF-A0A432QYD4-F1
#
_cell.length_a   1.000
_cell.length_b   1.000
_cell.length_c   1.000
_cell.angle_alpha   90.00
_cell.angle_beta   90.00
_cell.angle_gamma   90.00
#
_symmetry.space_group_name_H-M   'P 1'
#
loop_
_entity.id
_entity.type
_entity.pdbx_description
1 polymer ?
#
loop_
_entity_poly.entity_id
_entity_poly.type
_entity_poly.pdbx_seq_one_letter_code
_entity_poly.pdbx_strand_id
1 'polypeptide(L)'
;MCAKLRKRIKIKRKVESVMKISVSEMIDALGELSLKEMGVLRDELDSAMEARRPIEKEKFKSQVENMAKELGLRLDEIFEDPRSPSALPKFINPANPEQTWAGIGKRPHWLRQKLENGHKVSDFLSENLTDDDRLKIEAALAKQ
;
A
#
# COMPACT_ATOMS: atom_id res chain seq x y z
N MET A 1 12.89 -8.05 -28.61
CA MET A 1 11.45 -8.25 -28.32
C MET A 1 11.03 -7.52 -27.05
N CYS A 2 9.89 -6.82 -27.06
CA CYS A 2 9.35 -6.12 -25.88
C CYS A 2 8.91 -7.10 -24.77
N ALA A 3 9.03 -6.70 -23.49
CA ALA A 3 8.64 -7.49 -22.33
C ALA A 3 7.16 -7.95 -22.37
N LYS A 4 6.26 -7.14 -22.93
CA LYS A 4 4.84 -7.47 -23.11
C LYS A 4 4.64 -8.70 -24.00
N LEU A 5 5.37 -8.77 -25.11
CA LEU A 5 5.29 -9.89 -26.06
C LEU A 5 5.81 -11.18 -25.43
N ARG A 6 6.93 -11.12 -24.70
CA ARG A 6 7.49 -12.28 -23.98
C ARG A 6 6.51 -12.85 -22.94
N LYS A 7 5.83 -11.98 -22.19
CA LYS A 7 4.79 -12.40 -21.24
C LYS A 7 3.63 -13.10 -21.96
N ARG A 8 3.11 -12.52 -23.04
CA ARG A 8 2.02 -13.13 -23.84
C ARG A 8 2.40 -14.52 -24.37
N ILE A 9 3.62 -14.69 -24.89
CA ILE A 9 4.11 -16.00 -25.38
C ILE A 9 4.18 -17.03 -24.25
N LYS A 10 4.70 -16.66 -23.08
CA LYS A 10 4.75 -17.56 -21.91
C LYS A 10 3.35 -17.98 -21.45
N ILE A 11 2.41 -17.03 -21.40
CA ILE A 11 1.02 -17.31 -21.04
C ILE A 11 0.40 -18.28 -22.06
N LYS A 12 0.53 -18.00 -23.36
CA LYS A 12 0.00 -18.85 -24.44
C LYS A 12 0.51 -20.30 -24.29
N ARG A 13 1.82 -20.50 -24.17
CA ARG A 13 2.42 -21.83 -23.96
C ARG A 13 1.90 -22.52 -22.70
N LYS A 14 1.69 -21.77 -21.62
CA LYS A 14 1.19 -22.34 -20.36
C LYS A 14 -0.27 -22.78 -20.51
N VAL A 15 -1.12 -21.98 -21.16
CA VAL A 15 -2.52 -22.32 -21.44
C VAL A 15 -2.59 -23.56 -22.33
N GLU A 16 -1.83 -23.61 -23.42
CA GLU A 16 -1.75 -24.78 -24.32
C GLU A 16 -1.31 -26.04 -23.57
N SER A 17 -0.32 -25.91 -22.70
CA SER A 17 0.19 -27.02 -21.89
C SER A 17 -0.84 -27.57 -20.89
N VAL A 18 -1.65 -26.69 -20.28
CA VAL A 18 -2.63 -27.04 -19.26
C VAL A 18 -3.93 -27.57 -19.89
N MET A 19 -4.45 -26.87 -20.88
CA MET A 19 -5.76 -27.16 -21.48
C MET A 19 -5.69 -28.15 -22.65
N LYS A 20 -4.48 -28.50 -23.11
CA LYS A 20 -4.22 -29.44 -24.22
C LYS A 20 -4.89 -29.06 -25.55
N ILE A 21 -5.22 -27.78 -25.72
CA ILE A 21 -5.77 -27.18 -26.94
C ILE A 21 -4.98 -25.93 -27.31
N SER A 22 -4.96 -25.55 -28.58
CA SER A 22 -4.35 -24.28 -29.02
C SER A 22 -5.14 -23.09 -28.48
N VAL A 23 -4.46 -21.99 -28.13
CA VAL A 23 -5.15 -20.74 -27.77
C VAL A 23 -5.99 -20.19 -28.94
N SER A 24 -5.63 -20.48 -30.19
CA SER A 24 -6.47 -20.09 -31.34
C SER A 24 -7.80 -20.83 -31.32
N GLU A 25 -7.78 -22.15 -31.14
CA GLU A 25 -9.00 -22.97 -31.08
C GLU A 25 -9.92 -22.54 -29.93
N MET A 26 -9.33 -22.14 -28.79
CA MET A 26 -10.08 -21.55 -27.67
C MET A 26 -10.75 -20.24 -28.06
N ILE A 27 -10.06 -19.36 -28.78
CA ILE A 27 -10.61 -18.07 -29.23
C ILE A 27 -11.73 -18.30 -30.25
N ASP A 28 -11.55 -19.23 -31.18
CA ASP A 28 -12.54 -19.57 -32.20
C ASP A 28 -13.81 -20.13 -31.57
N ALA A 29 -13.67 -21.02 -30.57
CA ALA A 29 -14.81 -21.54 -29.80
C ALA A 29 -15.55 -20.43 -29.02
N LEU A 30 -14.81 -19.46 -28.48
CA LEU A 30 -15.44 -18.29 -27.86
C LEU A 30 -16.13 -17.39 -28.90
N GLY A 31 -15.66 -17.39 -30.15
CA GLY A 31 -16.22 -16.62 -31.27
C GLY A 31 -17.62 -17.07 -31.71
N GLU A 32 -18.06 -18.27 -31.31
CA GLU A 32 -19.43 -18.74 -31.51
C GLU A 32 -20.43 -18.07 -30.55
N LEU A 33 -19.93 -17.44 -29.48
CA LEU A 33 -20.74 -16.73 -28.48
C LEU A 33 -21.04 -15.29 -28.92
N SER A 34 -22.15 -14.76 -28.42
CA SER A 34 -22.49 -13.35 -28.58
C SER A 34 -21.60 -12.44 -27.73
N LEU A 35 -21.52 -11.16 -28.10
CA LEU A 35 -20.78 -10.15 -27.33
C LEU A 35 -21.22 -10.04 -25.87
N LYS A 36 -22.50 -10.32 -25.58
CA LYS A 36 -23.02 -10.31 -24.21
C LYS A 36 -22.47 -11.48 -23.40
N GLU A 37 -22.44 -12.68 -23.96
CA GLU A 37 -21.92 -13.88 -23.31
C GLU A 37 -20.41 -13.79 -23.07
N MET A 38 -19.65 -13.24 -24.02
CA MET A 38 -18.23 -12.92 -23.81
C MET A 38 -18.02 -11.91 -22.67
N GLY A 39 -18.96 -10.97 -22.49
CA GLY A 39 -18.97 -10.05 -21.37
C GLY A 39 -19.11 -10.78 -20.03
N VAL A 40 -20.08 -11.70 -19.93
CA VAL A 40 -20.29 -12.51 -18.73
C VAL A 40 -19.03 -13.33 -18.38
N LEU A 41 -18.39 -13.96 -19.37
CA LEU A 41 -17.14 -14.71 -19.15
C LEU A 41 -15.99 -13.82 -18.66
N ARG A 42 -15.93 -12.56 -19.10
CA ARG A 42 -14.96 -11.59 -18.58
C ARG A 42 -15.22 -11.30 -17.11
N ASP A 43 -16.47 -11.05 -16.74
CA ASP A 43 -16.85 -10.74 -15.36
C ASP A 43 -16.57 -11.93 -14.43
N GLU A 44 -16.81 -13.16 -14.90
CA GLU A 44 -16.44 -14.38 -14.19
C GLU A 44 -14.92 -14.55 -14.04
N LEU A 45 -14.15 -14.25 -15.09
CA LEU A 45 -12.69 -14.26 -15.03
C LEU A 45 -12.15 -13.21 -14.05
N ASP A 46 -12.73 -12.01 -14.06
CA ASP A 46 -12.38 -10.93 -13.14
C ASP A 46 -12.69 -11.33 -11.69
N SER A 47 -13.86 -11.92 -11.45
CA SER A 47 -14.23 -12.47 -10.14
C SER A 47 -13.27 -13.58 -9.69
N ALA A 48 -12.85 -14.46 -10.60
CA ALA A 48 -11.86 -15.50 -10.32
C ALA A 48 -10.47 -14.92 -10.02
N MET A 49 -10.07 -13.81 -10.65
CA MET A 49 -8.84 -13.10 -10.33
C MET A 49 -8.92 -12.49 -8.92
N GLU A 50 -10.02 -11.82 -8.57
CA GLU A 50 -10.21 -11.26 -7.22
C GLU A 50 -10.18 -12.36 -6.15
N ALA A 51 -10.82 -13.51 -6.39
CA ALA A 51 -10.80 -14.64 -5.47
C ALA A 51 -9.38 -15.23 -5.26
N ARG A 52 -8.49 -15.14 -6.26
CA ARG A 52 -7.10 -15.62 -6.16
C ARG A 52 -6.17 -14.64 -5.44
N ARG A 53 -6.43 -13.33 -5.50
CA ARG A 53 -5.59 -12.30 -4.86
C ARG A 53 -5.32 -12.54 -3.37
N PRO A 54 -6.30 -12.83 -2.49
CA PRO A 54 -6.01 -13.04 -1.07
C PRO A 54 -5.17 -14.29 -0.84
N ILE A 55 -5.37 -15.35 -1.64
CA ILE A 55 -4.60 -16.60 -1.55
C ILE A 55 -3.14 -16.35 -1.95
N GLU A 56 -2.91 -15.63 -3.04
CA GLU A 56 -1.56 -15.25 -3.48
C GLU A 56 -0.87 -14.32 -2.49
N LYS A 57 -1.61 -13.36 -1.92
CA LYS A 57 -1.13 -12.48 -0.86
C LYS A 57 -0.70 -13.27 0.38
N GLU A 58 -1.50 -14.24 0.83
CA GLU A 58 -1.16 -15.05 2.00
C GLU A 58 0.06 -15.94 1.72
N LYS A 59 0.10 -16.59 0.54
CA LYS A 59 1.28 -17.37 0.12
C LYS A 59 2.55 -16.52 0.12
N PHE A 60 2.47 -15.31 -0.42
CA PHE A 60 3.59 -14.38 -0.40
C PHE A 60 3.98 -14.00 1.03
N LYS A 61 3.00 -13.65 1.87
CA LYS A 61 3.24 -13.34 3.29
C LYS A 61 3.96 -14.49 4.01
N SER A 62 3.50 -15.73 3.84
CA SER A 62 4.16 -16.90 4.43
C SER A 62 5.58 -17.11 3.89
N GLN A 63 5.83 -16.86 2.60
CA GLN A 63 7.18 -16.93 2.03
C GLN A 63 8.11 -15.89 2.65
N VAL A 64 7.64 -14.65 2.79
CA VAL A 64 8.44 -13.59 3.43
C VAL A 64 8.66 -13.91 4.91
N GLU A 65 7.66 -14.45 5.62
CA GLU A 65 7.81 -14.87 7.01
C GLU A 65 8.86 -15.97 7.18
N ASN A 66 8.86 -16.97 6.31
CA ASN A 66 9.84 -18.05 6.35
C ASN A 66 11.25 -17.53 6.07
N MET A 67 11.40 -16.63 5.08
CA MET A 67 12.69 -16.01 4.78
C MET A 67 13.20 -15.14 5.94
N ALA A 68 12.30 -14.42 6.64
CA ALA A 68 12.65 -13.67 7.84
C ALA A 68 13.14 -14.61 8.97
N LYS A 69 12.42 -15.73 9.19
CA LYS A 69 12.79 -16.76 10.18
C LYS A 69 14.15 -17.39 9.90
N GLU A 70 14.48 -17.64 8.62
CA GLU A 70 15.80 -18.17 8.22
C GLU A 70 16.94 -17.24 8.65
N LEU A 71 16.71 -15.93 8.65
CA LEU A 71 17.66 -14.92 9.08
C LEU A 71 17.57 -14.61 10.58
N GLY A 72 16.72 -15.30 11.33
CA GLY A 72 16.47 -15.04 12.75
C GLY A 72 15.73 -13.73 13.03
N LEU A 73 15.09 -13.15 12.03
CA LEU A 73 14.37 -11.88 12.11
C LEU A 73 12.87 -12.11 12.18
N ARG A 74 12.15 -11.23 12.86
CA ARG A 74 10.68 -11.25 12.87
C ARG A 74 10.14 -10.27 11.82
N LEU A 75 9.01 -10.59 11.21
CA LEU A 75 8.39 -9.74 10.16
C LEU A 75 8.13 -8.31 10.65
N ASP A 76 7.75 -8.16 11.92
CA ASP A 76 7.50 -6.87 12.59
C ASP A 76 8.77 -6.05 12.87
N GLU A 77 9.95 -6.66 12.82
CA GLU A 77 11.23 -5.96 12.89
C GLU A 77 11.68 -5.46 11.51
N ILE A 78 11.22 -6.10 10.44
CA ILE A 78 11.55 -5.77 9.04
C ILE A 78 10.57 -4.73 8.49
N PHE A 79 9.29 -4.87 8.84
CA PHE A 79 8.24 -3.95 8.46
C PHE A 79 7.83 -3.13 9.68
N GLU A 80 8.29 -1.87 9.75
CA GLU A 80 7.75 -0.91 10.71
C GLU A 80 6.22 -0.82 10.51
N ASP A 81 5.45 -1.17 11.54
CA ASP A 81 3.99 -1.02 11.48
C ASP A 81 3.68 0.49 11.42
N PRO A 82 3.02 1.01 10.36
CA PRO A 82 2.59 2.41 10.33
C PRO A 82 1.55 2.76 11.41
N ARG A 83 1.03 1.75 12.14
CA ARG A 83 0.16 1.92 13.32
C ARG A 83 0.87 1.70 14.65
N SER A 84 2.12 1.23 14.65
CA SER A 84 2.97 1.33 15.83
C SER A 84 3.13 2.81 16.16
N PRO A 85 2.99 3.24 17.42
CA PRO A 85 3.23 4.62 17.83
C PRO A 85 4.73 4.96 17.79
N SER A 86 5.46 4.54 16.76
CA SER A 86 6.54 5.33 16.19
C SER A 86 5.91 6.46 15.36
N ALA A 87 5.08 7.28 16.03
CA ALA A 87 4.57 8.48 15.42
C ALA A 87 5.79 9.37 15.19
N LEU A 88 6.26 9.43 13.93
CA LEU A 88 7.13 10.49 13.47
C LEU A 88 6.66 11.78 14.13
N PRO A 89 7.52 12.48 14.90
CA PRO A 89 7.10 13.59 15.72
C PRO A 89 6.42 14.62 14.82
N LYS A 90 5.11 14.85 15.02
CA LYS A 90 4.34 15.76 14.15
C LYS A 90 4.77 17.20 14.32
N PHE A 91 5.15 17.56 15.55
CA PHE A 91 5.62 18.90 15.89
C PHE A 91 7.00 18.85 16.54
N ILE A 92 7.91 19.72 16.09
CA ILE A 92 9.30 19.82 16.56
C ILE A 92 9.57 21.26 16.99
N ASN A 93 10.25 21.44 18.12
CA ASN A 93 10.68 22.77 18.56
C ASN A 93 11.89 23.25 17.72
N PRO A 94 11.81 24.39 17.00
CA PRO A 94 12.92 24.92 16.20
C PRO A 94 14.10 25.36 17.06
N ALA A 95 13.89 25.65 18.34
CA ALA A 95 14.97 26.00 19.27
C ALA A 95 15.68 24.77 19.85
N ASN A 96 15.03 23.60 19.89
CA ASN A 96 15.62 22.35 20.34
C ASN A 96 14.94 21.15 19.65
N PRO A 97 15.56 20.57 18.61
CA PRO A 97 14.99 19.44 17.85
C PRO A 97 14.68 18.18 18.67
N GLU A 98 15.26 18.02 19.86
CA GLU A 98 14.95 16.89 20.75
C GLU A 98 13.56 17.01 21.39
N GLN A 99 13.04 18.23 21.48
CA GLN A 99 11.71 18.47 22.03
C GLN A 99 10.65 18.30 20.96
N THR A 100 9.99 17.14 20.98
CA THR A 100 8.99 16.79 20.00
C THR A 100 7.62 16.53 20.62
N TRP A 101 6.57 16.62 19.81
CA TRP A 101 5.20 16.30 20.21
C TRP A 101 4.45 15.59 19.10
N ALA A 102 3.89 14.42 19.43
CA ALA A 102 3.15 13.58 18.49
C ALA A 102 1.75 14.15 18.11
N GLY A 103 1.34 15.27 18.70
CA GLY A 103 0.00 15.84 18.50
C GLY A 103 -1.11 15.14 19.31
N ILE A 104 -0.74 14.22 20.21
CA ILE A 104 -1.67 13.48 21.07
C ILE A 104 -1.49 13.95 22.52
N GLY A 105 -2.59 14.16 23.24
CA GLY A 105 -2.59 14.48 24.66
C GLY A 105 -2.20 15.92 24.99
N LYS A 106 -1.65 16.12 26.20
CA LYS A 106 -1.32 17.46 26.72
C LYS A 106 -0.16 18.07 25.94
N ARG A 107 -0.35 19.28 25.39
CA ARG A 107 0.71 20.04 24.71
C ARG A 107 1.91 20.26 25.65
N PRO A 108 3.17 20.10 25.22
CA PRO A 108 4.35 20.33 26.05
C PRO A 108 4.55 21.82 26.37
N HIS A 109 5.39 22.13 27.37
CA HIS A 109 5.60 23.50 27.85
C HIS A 109 6.11 24.46 26.77
N TRP A 110 7.10 24.02 25.97
CA TRP A 110 7.66 24.83 24.87
C TRP A 110 6.60 25.25 23.85
N LEU A 111 5.68 24.33 23.51
CA LEU A 111 4.64 24.62 22.53
C LEU A 111 3.62 25.60 23.11
N ARG A 112 3.24 25.47 24.39
CA ARG A 112 2.35 26.43 25.05
C ARG A 112 2.94 27.84 25.08
N GLN A 113 4.22 27.97 25.44
CA GLN A 113 4.90 29.26 25.46
C GLN A 113 4.93 29.91 24.07
N LYS A 114 5.16 29.12 23.01
CA LYS A 114 5.13 29.64 21.63
C LYS A 114 3.73 30.07 21.19
N LEU A 115 2.69 29.35 21.62
CA LEU A 115 1.30 29.71 21.37
C LEU A 115 0.90 30.99 22.12
N GLU A 116 1.35 31.17 23.36
CA GLU A 116 1.15 32.40 24.14
C GLU A 116 1.82 33.61 23.49
N ASN A 117 2.95 33.40 22.82
CA ASN A 117 3.66 34.42 22.03
C ASN A 117 3.02 34.70 20.64
N GLY A 118 1.87 34.11 20.33
CA GLY A 118 1.11 34.37 19.10
C GLY A 118 1.50 33.52 17.88
N HIS A 119 2.36 32.51 18.04
CA HIS A 119 2.66 31.57 16.95
C HIS A 119 1.53 30.55 16.74
N LYS A 120 1.48 29.91 15.57
CA LYS A 120 0.52 28.84 15.28
C LYS A 120 1.16 27.47 15.47
N VAL A 121 0.33 26.48 15.81
CA VAL A 121 0.79 25.08 15.95
C VAL A 121 1.36 24.54 14.63
N SER A 122 0.84 25.00 13.49
CA SER A 122 1.30 24.64 12.14
C SER A 122 2.76 25.02 11.85
N ASP A 123 3.27 26.07 12.50
CA ASP A 123 4.63 26.58 12.27
C ASP A 123 5.71 25.61 12.80
N PHE A 124 5.30 24.62 13.59
CA PHE A 124 6.17 23.66 14.24
C PHE A 124 6.11 22.27 13.58
N LEU A 125 5.49 22.12 12.41
CA LEU A 125 5.40 20.83 11.72
C LEU A 125 6.79 20.27 11.36
N SER A 126 6.98 18.96 11.56
CA SER A 126 8.22 18.28 11.21
C SER A 126 8.47 18.24 9.70
N GLU A 127 9.74 18.36 9.30
CA GLU A 127 10.14 18.28 7.91
C GLU A 127 9.85 16.89 7.29
N ASN A 128 9.92 15.83 8.09
CA ASN A 128 9.80 14.42 7.66
C ASN A 128 8.35 13.94 7.44
N LEU A 129 7.36 14.84 7.45
CA LEU A 129 5.97 14.53 7.13
C LEU A 129 5.75 14.59 5.62
N THR A 130 5.04 13.60 5.06
CA THR A 130 4.59 13.64 3.68
C THR A 130 3.63 14.81 3.45
N ASP A 131 3.57 15.35 2.24
CA ASP A 131 2.69 16.48 1.92
C ASP A 131 1.20 16.17 2.20
N ASP A 132 0.79 14.91 1.97
CA ASP A 132 -0.55 14.42 2.28
C ASP A 132 -0.84 14.42 3.80
N ASP A 133 0.14 14.02 4.61
CA ASP A 133 0.02 14.05 6.07
C ASP A 133 -0.03 15.49 6.62
N ARG A 134 0.76 16.41 6.06
CA ARG A 134 0.76 17.83 6.42
C ARG A 134 -0.62 18.45 6.18
N LEU A 135 -1.20 18.23 4.99
CA LEU A 135 -2.51 18.77 4.63
C LEU A 135 -3.62 18.24 5.54
N LYS A 136 -3.57 16.95 5.90
CA LYS A 136 -4.51 16.34 6.85
C LYS A 136 -4.39 16.95 8.25
N ILE A 137 -3.17 17.19 8.72
CA ILE A 137 -2.92 17.78 10.06
C ILE A 137 -3.41 19.23 10.09
N GLU A 138 -3.09 20.04 9.09
CA GLU A 138 -3.59 21.42 8.99
C GLU A 138 -5.12 21.48 8.94
N ALA A 139 -5.75 20.60 8.14
CA ALA A 139 -7.21 20.51 8.06
C ALA A 139 -7.86 20.08 9.40
N ALA A 140 -7.16 19.26 10.20
CA ALA A 140 -7.62 18.85 11.53
C ALA A 140 -7.45 19.96 12.57
N LEU A 141 -6.39 20.77 12.46
CA LEU A 141 -6.15 21.92 13.34
C LEU A 141 -7.11 23.08 13.03
N ALA A 142 -7.51 23.28 11.78
CA ALA A 142 -8.47 24.31 11.38
C ALA A 142 -9.91 24.06 11.90
N LYS A 143 -10.19 22.87 12.43
CA LYS A 143 -11.50 22.46 12.98
C LYS A 143 -11.58 22.54 14.50
N GLN A 144 -10.50 22.92 15.19
CA GLN A 144 -10.43 23.09 16.65
C GLN A 144 -10.46 24.58 17.00
#